data_AF-A0A7C1WAY5-F1
#
_entry.id   AF-A0A7C1WAY5-F1
#
_cell.length_a   1.000
_cell.length_b   1.000
_cell.length_c   1.000
_cell.angle_alpha   90.00
_cell.angle_beta   90.00
_cell.angle_gamma   90.00
#
_symmetry.space_group_name_H-M   'P 1'
#
loop_
_entity.id
_entity.type
_entity.pdbx_description
1 polymer ?
#
loop_
_entity_poly.entity_id
_entity_poly.type
_entity_poly.pdbx_seq_one_letter_code
_entity_poly.pdbx_strand_id
1 'polypeptide(L)'
;MITVVGVKHTEALNKQLRRLILNVKPDVICVELDTFRCRLLRGEVSEEELRFYKGKLPCIYKVMSLFKYKSQVKSCVKREWDVETVLEAAEEINAEVIPIDMDQVLVYKKIEENIPLKEKVRLVLSLFRKLDFYEEHGREEYKEEFSKNFPTLKRWLIDERDRFMAEKIKRLSQEYE
;
A
#
# COMPACT_ATOMS: atom_id res chain seq x y z
N MET A 1 -3.47 -21.61 11.27
CA MET A 1 -3.94 -21.63 9.85
C MET A 1 -3.81 -20.22 9.29
N ILE A 2 -3.23 -20.02 8.10
CA ILE A 2 -3.10 -18.70 7.49
C ILE A 2 -4.15 -18.54 6.38
N THR A 3 -4.92 -17.45 6.43
CA THR A 3 -5.88 -17.09 5.38
C THR A 3 -5.42 -15.81 4.69
N VAL A 4 -5.17 -15.87 3.38
CA VAL A 4 -4.78 -14.70 2.58
C VAL A 4 -6.01 -14.20 1.81
N VAL A 5 -6.35 -12.92 2.00
CA VAL A 5 -7.51 -12.30 1.35
C VAL A 5 -7.03 -11.30 0.31
N GLY A 6 -7.23 -11.63 -0.96
CA GLY A 6 -6.96 -10.70 -2.06
C GLY A 6 -8.02 -9.60 -2.09
N VAL A 7 -7.58 -8.34 -2.02
CA VAL A 7 -8.46 -7.18 -1.83
C VAL A 7 -8.54 -6.36 -3.13
N LYS A 8 -9.76 -6.08 -3.61
CA LYS A 8 -9.99 -5.06 -4.64
C LYS A 8 -10.85 -3.96 -4.04
N HIS A 9 -10.27 -2.76 -3.88
CA HIS A 9 -10.93 -1.60 -3.29
C HIS A 9 -12.24 -1.31 -4.04
N THR A 10 -13.36 -1.68 -3.43
CA THR A 10 -14.73 -1.54 -3.93
C THR A 10 -15.62 -1.27 -2.73
N GLU A 11 -16.75 -0.59 -2.91
CA GLU A 11 -17.64 -0.28 -1.78
C GLU A 11 -18.18 -1.53 -1.06
N ALA A 12 -18.37 -2.64 -1.79
CA ALA A 12 -18.85 -3.89 -1.22
C ALA A 12 -17.84 -4.60 -0.31
N LEU A 13 -16.55 -4.26 -0.44
CA LEU A 13 -15.46 -4.95 0.21
C LEU A 13 -15.51 -4.84 1.74
N ASN A 14 -15.88 -3.69 2.30
CA ASN A 14 -15.86 -3.48 3.75
C ASN A 14 -16.85 -4.37 4.49
N LYS A 15 -18.05 -4.52 3.92
CA LYS A 15 -19.05 -5.46 4.45
C LYS A 15 -18.53 -6.90 4.38
N GLN A 16 -17.78 -7.26 3.34
CA GLN A 16 -17.21 -8.60 3.18
C GLN A 16 -16.06 -8.83 4.18
N LEU A 17 -15.13 -7.89 4.34
CA LEU A 17 -14.01 -7.95 5.28
C LEU A 17 -14.51 -8.05 6.72
N ARG A 18 -15.43 -7.18 7.12
CA ARG A 18 -16.03 -7.21 8.45
C ARG A 18 -16.73 -8.54 8.72
N ARG A 19 -17.57 -9.01 7.79
CA ARG A 19 -18.25 -10.30 7.93
C ARG A 19 -17.24 -11.46 8.04
N LEU A 20 -16.17 -11.43 7.26
CA LEU A 20 -15.12 -12.43 7.32
C LEU A 20 -14.44 -12.45 8.68
N ILE A 21 -14.00 -11.29 9.19
CA ILE A 21 -13.31 -11.16 10.48
C ILE A 21 -14.21 -11.64 11.63
N LEU A 22 -15.46 -11.18 11.69
CA LEU A 22 -16.40 -11.55 12.75
C LEU A 22 -16.78 -13.05 12.74
N ASN A 23 -16.73 -13.70 11.56
CA ASN A 23 -17.02 -15.13 11.42
C ASN A 23 -15.80 -16.00 11.70
N VAL A 24 -14.64 -15.64 11.17
CA VAL A 24 -13.39 -16.41 11.31
C VAL A 24 -12.82 -16.26 12.71
N LYS A 25 -12.96 -15.07 13.31
CA LYS A 25 -12.40 -14.69 14.62
C LYS A 25 -10.90 -15.04 14.73
N PRO A 26 -10.05 -14.49 13.84
CA PRO A 26 -8.62 -14.77 13.90
C PRO A 26 -8.00 -14.18 15.18
N ASP A 27 -6.97 -14.82 15.71
CA ASP A 27 -6.18 -14.29 16.83
C ASP A 27 -5.42 -13.01 16.41
N VAL A 28 -4.97 -12.99 15.15
CA VAL A 28 -4.19 -11.89 14.56
C VAL A 28 -4.68 -11.57 13.16
N ILE A 29 -4.74 -10.27 12.85
CA ILE A 29 -5.05 -9.76 11.53
C ILE A 29 -3.85 -8.95 11.02
N CYS A 30 -3.23 -9.44 9.95
CA CYS A 30 -2.16 -8.70 9.27
C CYS A 30 -2.75 -7.77 8.20
N VAL A 31 -2.30 -6.51 8.15
CA VAL A 31 -2.74 -5.53 7.14
C VAL A 31 -1.57 -5.02 6.29
N GLU A 32 -1.79 -4.88 4.98
CA GLU A 32 -0.85 -4.25 4.03
C GLU A 32 -0.79 -2.73 4.26
N LEU A 33 -0.21 -2.34 5.40
CA LEU A 33 0.00 -0.96 5.81
C LEU A 33 1.26 -0.87 6.65
N ASP A 34 1.98 0.24 6.55
CA ASP A 34 3.14 0.50 7.40
C ASP A 34 2.71 0.98 8.79
N THR A 35 3.62 0.83 9.77
CA THR A 35 3.35 1.15 11.17
C THR A 35 2.90 2.60 11.38
N PHE A 36 3.52 3.58 10.71
CA PHE A 36 3.16 4.98 10.90
C PHE A 36 1.75 5.26 10.39
N ARG A 37 1.41 4.75 9.21
CA ARG A 37 0.06 4.91 8.64
C ARG A 37 -0.99 4.17 9.45
N CYS A 38 -0.67 3.00 10.01
CA CYS A 38 -1.60 2.28 10.90
C CYS A 38 -1.88 3.08 12.18
N ARG A 39 -0.85 3.61 12.83
CA ARG A 39 -0.99 4.53 13.97
C ARG A 39 -1.82 5.77 13.61
N LEU A 40 -1.62 6.32 12.41
CA LEU A 40 -2.38 7.47 11.93
C LEU A 40 -3.89 7.15 11.83
N LEU A 41 -4.26 5.98 11.31
CA LEU A 41 -5.66 5.55 11.25
C LEU A 41 -6.28 5.27 12.62
N ARG A 42 -5.46 4.85 13.60
CA ARG A 42 -5.87 4.69 15.00
C ARG A 42 -5.99 6.00 15.78
N GLY A 43 -5.63 7.15 15.17
CA GLY A 43 -5.59 8.43 15.88
C GLY A 43 -4.43 8.56 16.87
N GLU A 44 -3.40 7.71 16.76
CA GLU A 44 -2.25 7.64 17.67
C GLU A 44 -1.07 8.53 17.24
N VAL A 45 -1.29 9.44 16.29
CA VAL A 45 -0.25 10.30 15.69
C VAL A 45 -0.60 11.76 15.95
N SER A 46 0.30 12.48 16.61
CA SER A 46 0.15 13.92 16.83
C SER A 46 0.31 14.72 15.52
N GLU A 47 -0.21 15.96 15.50
CA GLU A 47 -0.03 16.84 14.36
C GLU A 47 1.45 17.13 14.06
N GLU A 48 2.28 17.22 15.09
CA GLU A 48 3.72 17.45 14.95
C GLU A 48 4.43 16.25 14.31
N GLU A 49 4.15 15.03 14.77
CA GLU A 49 4.63 13.80 14.14
C GLU A 49 4.19 13.72 12.69
N LEU A 50 2.93 14.07 12.38
CA LEU A 50 2.42 14.10 11.01
C LEU A 50 3.15 15.11 10.13
N ARG A 51 3.43 16.31 10.64
CA ARG A 51 4.23 17.32 9.92
C ARG A 51 5.64 16.83 9.66
N PHE A 52 6.28 16.22 10.66
CA PHE A 52 7.62 15.68 10.54
C PHE A 52 7.69 14.51 9.55
N TYR A 53 6.71 13.60 9.59
CA TYR A 53 6.57 12.52 8.62
C TYR A 53 6.45 13.07 7.19
N LYS A 54 5.55 14.04 6.97
CA LYS A 54 5.38 14.69 5.65
C LYS A 54 6.66 15.38 5.18
N GLY A 55 7.44 15.96 6.09
CA GLY A 55 8.74 16.59 5.79
C GLY A 55 9.82 15.60 5.35
N LYS A 56 9.73 14.32 5.76
CA LYS A 56 10.69 13.28 5.36
C LYS A 56 10.39 12.63 4.01
N LEU A 57 9.20 12.87 3.45
CA LEU A 57 8.81 12.28 2.17
C LEU A 57 9.65 12.89 1.03
N PRO A 58 10.33 12.05 0.23
CA PRO A 58 11.20 12.52 -0.85
C PRO A 58 10.41 13.13 -2.01
N CYS A 59 11.08 13.86 -2.90
CA CYS A 59 10.42 14.54 -4.02
C CYS A 59 9.70 13.56 -4.96
N ILE A 60 10.27 12.37 -5.17
CA ILE A 60 9.66 11.31 -5.96
C ILE A 60 8.28 10.88 -5.43
N TYR A 61 8.05 10.98 -4.12
CA TYR A 61 6.72 10.71 -3.53
C TYR A 61 5.66 11.66 -4.08
N LYS A 62 5.99 12.94 -4.22
CA LYS A 62 5.06 13.97 -4.74
C LYS A 62 4.70 13.68 -6.19
N VAL A 63 5.70 13.36 -7.02
CA VAL A 63 5.50 12.93 -8.42
C VAL A 63 4.57 11.72 -8.49
N MET A 64 4.82 10.69 -7.68
CA MET A 64 3.98 9.49 -7.63
C MET A 64 2.57 9.75 -7.08
N SER A 65 2.41 10.72 -6.20
CA SER A 65 1.10 11.13 -5.69
C SER A 65 0.25 11.81 -6.77
N LEU A 66 0.88 12.53 -7.71
CA LEU A 66 0.18 13.09 -8.87
C LEU A 66 -0.35 11.99 -9.81
N PHE A 67 0.43 10.93 -10.03
CA PHE A 67 -0.06 9.74 -10.76
C PHE A 67 -1.25 9.11 -10.07
N LYS A 68 -1.13 8.86 -8.75
CA LYS A 68 -2.24 8.29 -7.96
C LYS A 68 -3.49 9.15 -8.06
N TYR A 69 -3.36 10.47 -7.97
CA TYR A 69 -4.48 11.39 -8.09
C TYR A 69 -5.13 11.29 -9.48
N LYS A 70 -4.35 11.37 -10.56
CA LYS A 70 -4.86 11.22 -11.94
C LYS A 70 -5.60 9.90 -12.17
N SER A 71 -5.12 8.80 -11.58
CA SER A 71 -5.78 7.49 -11.66
C SER A 71 -7.00 7.37 -10.74
N GLN A 72 -6.99 8.01 -9.55
CA GLN A 72 -8.10 7.98 -8.58
C GLN A 72 -9.26 8.90 -8.94
N VAL A 73 -9.10 9.93 -9.79
CA VAL A 73 -10.25 10.69 -10.30
C VAL A 73 -11.30 9.76 -10.95
N LYS A 74 -10.91 8.57 -11.41
CA LYS A 74 -11.82 7.53 -11.93
C LYS A 74 -12.38 6.56 -10.87
N SER A 75 -11.91 6.58 -9.62
CA SER A 75 -12.28 5.64 -8.54
C SER A 75 -12.46 6.36 -7.20
N CYS A 76 -13.70 6.52 -6.75
CA CYS A 76 -14.06 7.25 -5.51
C CYS A 76 -13.69 6.53 -4.19
N VAL A 77 -13.16 5.30 -4.23
CA VAL A 77 -12.89 4.50 -3.02
C VAL A 77 -11.49 4.79 -2.48
N LYS A 78 -11.42 5.27 -1.23
CA LYS A 78 -10.16 5.47 -0.48
C LYS A 78 -9.69 4.15 0.11
N ARG A 79 -8.39 3.86 -0.01
CA ARG A 79 -7.77 2.62 0.50
C ARG A 79 -7.73 2.58 2.03
N GLU A 80 -7.71 3.76 2.64
CA GLU A 80 -7.71 3.96 4.10
C GLU A 80 -8.97 3.38 4.75
N TRP A 81 -10.10 3.43 4.06
CA TRP A 81 -11.40 3.00 4.58
C TRP A 81 -11.48 1.49 4.85
N ASP A 82 -10.76 0.69 4.06
CA ASP A 82 -10.74 -0.76 4.23
C ASP A 82 -9.97 -1.17 5.50
N VAL A 83 -8.89 -0.46 5.81
CA VAL A 83 -8.09 -0.73 7.02
C VAL A 83 -8.81 -0.22 8.28
N GLU A 84 -9.50 0.92 8.21
CA GLU A 84 -10.37 1.38 9.30
C GLU A 84 -11.43 0.31 9.66
N THR A 85 -12.09 -0.26 8.64
CA THR A 85 -13.07 -1.35 8.84
C THR A 85 -12.44 -2.58 9.52
N VAL A 86 -11.20 -2.92 9.16
CA VAL A 86 -10.47 -4.03 9.78
C VAL A 86 -10.14 -3.73 11.24
N LEU A 87 -9.70 -2.51 11.55
CA LEU A 87 -9.39 -2.06 12.91
C LEU A 87 -10.64 -2.15 13.80
N GLU A 88 -11.77 -1.59 13.35
CA GLU A 88 -13.05 -1.65 14.07
C GLU A 88 -13.51 -3.10 14.31
N ALA A 89 -13.46 -3.94 13.28
CA ALA A 89 -13.88 -5.34 13.39
C ALA A 89 -12.97 -6.16 14.32
N ALA A 90 -11.68 -5.84 14.36
CA ALA A 90 -10.71 -6.49 15.23
C ALA A 90 -10.94 -6.15 16.70
N GLU A 91 -11.24 -4.88 17.01
CA GLU A 91 -11.58 -4.44 18.37
C GLU A 91 -12.79 -5.20 18.92
N GLU A 92 -13.82 -5.45 18.10
CA GLU A 92 -15.03 -6.18 18.52
C GLU A 92 -14.78 -7.64 18.92
N ILE A 93 -13.76 -8.27 18.34
CA ILE A 93 -13.39 -9.65 18.65
C ILE A 93 -12.13 -9.73 19.53
N ASN A 94 -11.59 -8.59 19.96
CA ASN A 94 -10.35 -8.47 20.70
C ASN A 94 -9.15 -9.15 20.00
N ALA A 95 -9.08 -9.01 18.66
CA ALA A 95 -7.99 -9.53 17.84
C ALA A 95 -6.88 -8.49 17.66
N GLU A 96 -5.64 -8.94 17.61
CA GLU A 96 -4.50 -8.05 17.38
C GLU A 96 -4.38 -7.68 15.89
N VAL A 97 -4.20 -6.40 15.57
CA VAL A 97 -3.95 -5.95 14.20
C VAL A 97 -2.49 -5.54 14.03
N ILE A 98 -1.78 -6.26 13.16
CA ILE A 98 -0.35 -6.07 12.91
C ILE A 98 -0.14 -5.46 11.51
N PRO A 99 0.38 -4.22 11.40
CA PRO A 99 0.83 -3.68 10.11
C PRO A 99 2.06 -4.44 9.63
N ILE A 100 2.03 -5.00 8.42
CA ILE A 100 3.11 -5.87 7.91
C ILE A 100 3.94 -5.27 6.78
N ASP A 101 3.60 -4.08 6.28
CA ASP A 101 4.31 -3.45 5.15
C ASP A 101 5.53 -2.64 5.59
N MET A 102 6.40 -2.31 4.62
CA MET A 102 7.59 -1.50 4.82
C MET A 102 7.25 -0.03 5.10
N ASP A 103 8.12 0.65 5.85
CA ASP A 103 8.06 2.10 6.03
C ASP A 103 8.05 2.81 4.66
N GLN A 104 6.95 3.51 4.38
CA GLN A 104 6.74 4.18 3.10
C GLN A 104 7.81 5.26 2.82
N VAL A 105 8.23 6.01 3.83
CA VAL A 105 9.29 7.02 3.67
C VAL A 105 10.59 6.35 3.26
N LEU A 106 10.95 5.23 3.90
CA LEU A 106 12.15 4.46 3.55
C LEU A 106 12.07 3.93 2.11
N VAL A 107 10.95 3.33 1.72
CA VAL A 107 10.73 2.81 0.36
C VAL A 107 10.93 3.92 -0.67
N TYR A 108 10.29 5.07 -0.50
CA TYR A 108 10.42 6.17 -1.46
C TYR A 108 11.82 6.81 -1.44
N LYS A 109 12.52 6.84 -0.30
CA LYS A 109 13.91 7.31 -0.25
C LYS A 109 14.82 6.39 -1.07
N LYS A 110 14.66 5.07 -0.91
CA LYS A 110 15.40 4.09 -1.71
C LYS A 110 15.14 4.22 -3.19
N ILE A 111 13.90 4.53 -3.58
CA ILE A 111 13.58 4.86 -4.97
C ILE A 111 14.36 6.11 -5.42
N GLU A 112 14.27 7.22 -4.69
CA GLU A 112 14.89 8.49 -5.09
C GLU A 112 16.41 8.39 -5.24
N GLU A 113 17.05 7.65 -4.32
CA GLU A 113 18.48 7.36 -4.30
C GLU A 113 18.93 6.49 -5.47
N ASN A 114 18.12 5.51 -5.90
CA ASN A 114 18.53 4.48 -6.85
C ASN A 114 17.93 4.64 -8.25
N ILE A 115 16.97 5.54 -8.46
CA ILE A 115 16.29 5.67 -9.75
C ILE A 115 17.19 6.40 -10.77
N PRO A 116 17.55 5.75 -11.90
CA PRO A 116 18.39 6.36 -12.94
C PRO A 116 17.74 7.58 -13.59
N LEU A 117 18.56 8.50 -14.12
CA LEU A 117 18.07 9.70 -14.79
C LEU A 117 17.12 9.37 -15.96
N LYS A 118 17.39 8.30 -16.72
CA LYS A 118 16.51 7.80 -17.79
C LYS A 118 15.10 7.46 -17.30
N GLU A 119 14.98 6.84 -16.13
CA GLU A 119 13.68 6.49 -15.53
C GLU A 119 13.00 7.72 -14.96
N LYS A 120 13.76 8.63 -14.32
CA LYS A 120 13.25 9.93 -13.84
C LYS A 120 12.63 10.76 -14.98
N VAL A 121 13.35 10.90 -16.10
CA VAL A 121 12.85 11.64 -17.28
C VAL A 121 11.61 10.97 -17.85
N ARG A 122 11.63 9.63 -18.01
CA ARG A 122 10.46 8.88 -18.49
C ARG A 122 9.24 9.07 -17.58
N LEU A 123 9.44 9.07 -16.26
CA LEU A 123 8.39 9.26 -15.27
C LEU A 123 7.79 10.68 -15.33
N VAL A 124 8.62 11.71 -15.51
CA VAL A 124 8.11 13.08 -15.67
C VAL A 124 7.36 13.23 -17.00
N LEU A 125 7.89 12.69 -18.09
CA LEU A 125 7.23 12.72 -19.39
C LEU A 125 5.88 12.00 -19.39
N SER A 126 5.75 10.89 -18.64
CA SER A 126 4.47 10.17 -18.53
C SER A 126 3.41 10.94 -17.74
N LEU A 127 3.77 11.96 -16.94
CA LEU A 127 2.78 12.87 -16.36
C LEU A 127 2.12 13.76 -17.41
N PHE A 128 2.82 14.10 -18.50
CA PHE A 128 2.32 15.00 -19.55
C PHE A 128 1.59 14.27 -20.68
N ARG A 129 1.89 12.98 -20.89
CA ARG A 129 1.09 12.12 -21.78
C ARG A 129 -0.28 11.90 -21.12
N LYS A 130 -1.38 12.05 -21.88
CA LYS A 130 -2.70 11.63 -21.41
C LYS A 130 -2.59 10.14 -21.03
N LEU A 131 -2.91 9.82 -19.78
CA LEU A 131 -2.95 8.45 -19.26
C LEU A 131 -4.18 7.72 -19.84
N ASP A 132 -4.18 7.50 -21.15
CA ASP A 132 -5.18 6.66 -21.84
C ASP A 132 -4.70 5.19 -21.95
N PHE A 133 -3.52 4.89 -21.39
CA PHE A 133 -2.86 3.59 -21.54
C PHE A 133 -3.55 2.41 -20.83
N TYR A 134 -4.37 2.68 -19.81
CA TYR A 134 -5.05 1.62 -19.04
C TYR A 134 -6.33 1.11 -19.72
N GLU A 135 -6.89 1.87 -20.66
CA GLU A 135 -8.14 1.49 -21.35
C GLU A 135 -7.89 0.64 -22.60
N GLU A 136 -6.70 0.74 -23.20
CA GLU A 136 -6.39 0.05 -24.47
C GLU A 136 -5.69 -1.31 -24.31
N HIS A 137 -4.88 -1.53 -23.26
CA HIS A 137 -4.03 -2.72 -23.12
C HIS A 137 -4.29 -3.37 -21.75
N GLY A 138 -4.45 -4.68 -21.72
CA GLY A 138 -4.91 -5.40 -20.53
C GLY A 138 -4.00 -5.19 -19.30
N ARG A 139 -4.50 -5.53 -18.10
CA ARG A 139 -3.77 -5.31 -16.83
C ARG A 139 -2.37 -5.95 -16.80
N GLU A 140 -2.20 -7.11 -17.41
CA GLU A 140 -0.91 -7.82 -17.42
C GLU A 140 0.10 -7.16 -18.37
N GLU A 141 -0.31 -6.73 -19.55
CA GLU A 141 0.54 -5.98 -20.49
C GLU A 141 1.02 -4.67 -19.87
N TYR A 142 0.12 -3.96 -19.16
CA TYR A 142 0.47 -2.76 -18.41
C TYR A 142 1.53 -3.04 -17.32
N LYS A 143 1.39 -4.14 -16.57
CA LYS A 143 2.38 -4.51 -15.53
C LYS A 143 3.74 -4.83 -16.14
N GLU A 144 3.76 -5.57 -17.25
CA GLU A 144 5.01 -5.88 -17.94
C GLU A 144 5.69 -4.62 -18.47
N GLU A 145 4.92 -3.75 -19.12
CA GLU A 145 5.45 -2.50 -19.64
C GLU A 145 5.94 -1.58 -18.51
N PHE A 146 5.20 -1.47 -17.42
CA PHE A 146 5.62 -0.75 -16.23
C PHE A 146 6.94 -1.31 -15.68
N SER A 147 7.06 -2.63 -15.59
CA SER A 147 8.26 -3.31 -15.09
C SER A 147 9.48 -3.06 -16.00
N LYS A 148 9.29 -3.08 -17.32
CA LYS A 148 10.33 -2.78 -18.32
C LYS A 148 10.74 -1.31 -18.27
N ASN A 149 9.76 -0.40 -18.11
CA ASN A 149 9.98 1.03 -18.18
C ASN A 149 10.49 1.65 -16.86
N PHE A 150 10.16 1.05 -15.73
CA PHE A 150 10.46 1.57 -14.40
C PHE A 150 10.95 0.46 -13.45
N PRO A 151 12.05 -0.25 -13.77
CA PRO A 151 12.55 -1.35 -12.95
C PRO A 151 12.89 -0.93 -11.52
N THR A 152 13.37 0.31 -11.28
CA THR A 152 13.62 0.78 -9.91
C THR A 152 12.33 0.95 -9.12
N LEU A 153 11.26 1.46 -9.77
CA LEU A 153 9.96 1.59 -9.12
C LEU A 153 9.37 0.21 -8.81
N LYS A 154 9.40 -0.71 -9.78
CA LYS A 154 8.93 -2.09 -9.60
C LYS A 154 9.63 -2.78 -8.43
N ARG A 155 10.96 -2.69 -8.36
CA ARG A 155 11.74 -3.31 -7.30
C ARG A 155 11.29 -2.85 -5.91
N TRP A 156 11.22 -1.55 -5.68
CA TRP A 156 10.97 -1.01 -4.33
C TRP A 156 9.48 -0.90 -3.98
N LEU A 157 8.61 -0.67 -4.96
CA LEU A 157 7.16 -0.58 -4.71
C LEU A 157 6.48 -1.94 -4.65
N ILE A 158 7.12 -3.01 -5.16
CA ILE A 158 6.53 -4.36 -5.23
C ILE A 158 7.51 -5.37 -4.62
N ASP A 159 8.61 -5.70 -5.30
CA ASP A 159 9.43 -6.88 -4.94
C ASP A 159 9.97 -6.87 -3.51
N GLU A 160 10.56 -5.76 -3.07
CA GLU A 160 11.14 -5.66 -1.74
C GLU A 160 10.05 -5.61 -0.65
N ARG A 161 8.88 -5.02 -0.96
CA ARG A 161 7.72 -5.00 -0.06
C ARG A 161 7.11 -6.38 0.08
N ASP A 162 6.91 -7.10 -1.02
CA ASP A 162 6.39 -8.46 -1.03
C ASP A 162 7.31 -9.40 -0.25
N ARG A 163 8.63 -9.30 -0.46
CA ARG A 163 9.62 -10.06 0.32
C ARG A 163 9.52 -9.75 1.81
N PHE A 164 9.50 -8.46 2.16
CA PHE A 164 9.42 -8.02 3.55
C PHE A 164 8.14 -8.52 4.25
N MET A 165 6.99 -8.37 3.58
CA MET A 165 5.70 -8.83 4.09
C MET A 165 5.67 -10.36 4.25
N ALA A 166 6.18 -11.10 3.26
CA ALA A 166 6.23 -12.57 3.33
C ALA A 166 7.10 -13.07 4.48
N GLU A 167 8.28 -12.47 4.68
CA GLU A 167 9.16 -12.78 5.81
C GLU A 167 8.49 -12.47 7.16
N LYS A 168 7.77 -11.35 7.24
CA LYS A 168 7.04 -10.96 8.45
C LYS A 168 5.87 -11.90 8.75
N ILE A 169 5.07 -12.26 7.75
CA ILE A 169 3.99 -13.26 7.89
C ILE A 169 4.56 -14.60 8.36
N LYS A 170 5.68 -15.05 7.77
CA LYS A 170 6.35 -16.29 8.18
C LYS A 170 6.76 -16.25 9.65
N ARG A 171 7.35 -15.14 10.12
CA ARG A 171 7.72 -14.98 11.52
C ARG A 171 6.50 -15.01 12.43
N LEU A 172 5.48 -14.20 12.12
CA LEU A 172 4.24 -14.15 12.90
C LEU A 172 3.56 -15.53 12.98
N SER A 173 3.57 -16.30 11.89
CA SER A 173 2.99 -17.65 11.91
C SER A 173 3.66 -18.63 12.88
N GLN A 174 4.90 -18.35 13.31
CA GLN A 174 5.63 -19.14 14.32
C GLN A 174 5.37 -18.62 15.75
N GLU A 175 5.01 -17.34 15.89
CA GLU A 175 4.72 -16.72 17.19
C GLU A 175 3.30 -17.05 17.67
N TYR A 176 2.36 -17.25 16.74
CA TYR A 176 0.96 -17.58 17.00
C TYR A 176 0.61 -19.03 16.61
N GLU A 177 1.60 -19.93 16.68
CA GLU A 177 1.44 -21.39 16.52
C GLU A 177 1.02 -22.04 17.83
#